data_AF-A0A7G8ITL3-F1
#
_entry.id   AF-A0A7G8ITL3-F1
#
_cell.length_a   1.000
_cell.length_b   1.000
_cell.length_c   1.000
_cell.angle_alpha   90.00
_cell.angle_beta   90.00
_cell.angle_gamma   90.00
#
_symmetry.space_group_name_H-M   'P 1'
#
loop_
_entity.id
_entity.type
_entity.pdbx_description
1 polymer ?
#
loop_
_entity_poly.entity_id
_entity_poly.type
_entity_poly.pdbx_seq_one_letter_code
_entity_poly.pdbx_strand_id
1 'polypeptide(L)'
;MATESVLDTLQCWRQDAPIECLVLGNGTASNSLRHQLPEDLPVRVVDERGTTLQARKRYWQLWPPTGWRRLMPRGLLLPPSELDAVAALVILESELGRKILWPGPAPLRNGPAQ
;
A
#
# COMPACT_ATOMS: atom_id res chain seq x y z
N MET A 1 11.15 13.88 -8.15
CA MET A 1 11.43 13.32 -6.80
C MET A 1 10.61 12.07 -6.49
N ALA A 2 9.31 12.12 -6.20
CA ALA A 2 8.54 10.88 -5.89
C ALA A 2 8.32 9.98 -7.12
N THR A 3 7.96 10.56 -8.26
CA THR A 3 7.71 9.82 -9.51
C THR A 3 8.97 9.17 -10.09
N GLU A 4 10.10 9.89 -10.08
CA GLU A 4 11.41 9.36 -10.51
C GLU A 4 11.81 8.13 -9.68
N SER A 5 11.64 8.20 -8.35
CA SER A 5 11.91 7.06 -7.46
C SER A 5 11.05 5.82 -7.78
N VAL A 6 9.81 6.00 -8.24
CA VAL A 6 8.94 4.89 -8.66
C VAL A 6 9.44 4.26 -9.96
N LEU A 7 9.83 5.07 -10.95
CA LEU A 7 10.34 4.56 -12.22
C LEU A 7 11.65 3.78 -12.02
N ASP A 8 12.56 4.28 -11.20
CA ASP A 8 13.81 3.59 -10.86
C ASP A 8 13.53 2.24 -10.17
N THR A 9 12.56 2.21 -9.26
CA THR A 9 12.14 0.98 -8.58
C THR A 9 11.57 -0.04 -9.57
N LEU A 10 10.71 0.41 -10.50
CA LEU A 10 10.15 -0.45 -11.55
C LEU A 10 11.22 -1.01 -12.48
N GLN A 11 12.22 -0.19 -12.84
CA GLN A 11 13.35 -0.64 -13.66
C GLN A 11 14.17 -1.71 -12.93
N CYS A 12 14.47 -1.49 -11.65
CA CYS A 12 15.18 -2.47 -10.82
C CYS A 12 14.41 -3.79 -10.75
N TRP A 13 13.10 -3.77 -10.43
CA TRP A 13 12.30 -4.99 -10.35
C TRP A 13 12.16 -5.71 -11.69
N ARG A 14 12.10 -4.98 -12.81
CA ARG A 14 12.08 -5.56 -14.16
C ARG A 14 13.36 -6.32 -14.51
N GLN A 15 14.49 -6.02 -13.88
CA GLN A 15 15.74 -6.77 -14.07
C GLN A 15 15.70 -8.14 -13.39
N ASP A 16 14.96 -8.25 -12.27
CA ASP A 16 14.84 -9.49 -11.51
C ASP A 16 13.72 -10.40 -12.03
N ALA A 17 12.57 -9.81 -12.40
CA ALA A 17 11.41 -10.55 -12.89
C ALA A 17 10.50 -9.68 -13.78
N PRO A 18 9.80 -10.28 -14.76
CA PRO A 18 8.82 -9.54 -15.56
C PRO A 18 7.68 -9.04 -14.67
N ILE A 19 7.34 -7.75 -14.79
CA ILE A 19 6.19 -7.16 -14.12
C ILE A 19 4.95 -7.35 -15.00
N GLU A 20 4.01 -8.17 -14.55
CA GLU A 20 2.78 -8.47 -15.29
C GLU A 20 1.80 -7.29 -15.32
N CYS A 21 1.67 -6.57 -14.21
CA CYS A 21 0.73 -5.47 -14.08
C CYS A 21 1.09 -4.55 -12.91
N LEU A 22 0.85 -3.25 -13.08
CA LEU A 22 0.87 -2.28 -12.00
C LEU A 22 -0.56 -1.90 -11.60
N VAL A 23 -0.88 -2.03 -10.31
CA VAL A 23 -2.15 -1.57 -9.77
C VAL A 23 -1.94 -0.22 -9.10
N LEU A 24 -2.70 0.79 -9.53
CA LEU A 24 -2.66 2.14 -8.99
C LEU A 24 -4.03 2.52 -8.44
N GLY A 25 -4.04 3.23 -7.33
CA GLY A 25 -5.23 3.92 -6.89
C GLY A 25 -5.51 5.20 -7.67
N ASN A 26 -6.77 5.62 -7.72
CA ASN A 26 -7.23 6.81 -8.44
C ASN A 26 -6.99 8.15 -7.71
N GLY A 27 -6.07 8.21 -6.75
CA GLY A 27 -5.70 9.44 -6.03
C GLY A 27 -5.09 10.52 -6.93
N THR A 28 -4.94 11.75 -6.42
CA THR A 28 -4.51 12.93 -7.19
C THR A 28 -3.11 12.81 -7.82
N ALA A 29 -2.22 12.02 -7.23
CA ALA A 29 -0.87 11.76 -7.78
C ALA A 29 -0.84 10.69 -8.91
N SER A 30 -1.94 9.96 -9.13
CA SER A 30 -1.99 8.86 -10.10
C SER A 30 -1.90 9.33 -11.55
N ASN A 31 -2.48 10.50 -11.86
CA ASN A 31 -2.53 11.02 -13.22
C ASN A 31 -1.15 11.40 -13.75
N SER A 32 -0.31 12.09 -12.96
CA SER A 32 1.03 12.49 -13.40
C SER A 32 1.97 11.29 -13.56
N LEU A 33 1.87 10.30 -12.67
CA LEU A 33 2.62 9.05 -12.77
C LEU A 33 2.24 8.27 -14.04
N ARG A 34 0.94 8.16 -14.35
CA ARG A 34 0.45 7.40 -15.50
C ARG A 34 1.04 7.87 -16.83
N HIS A 35 1.26 9.18 -17.00
CA HIS A 35 1.86 9.72 -18.23
C HIS A 35 3.37 9.44 -18.36
N GLN A 36 4.03 9.06 -17.27
CA GLN A 36 5.47 8.79 -17.24
C GLN A 36 5.77 7.28 -17.20
N LEU A 37 4.75 6.43 -17.09
CA LEU A 37 4.92 4.99 -17.09
C LEU A 37 5.19 4.47 -18.51
N PRO A 38 5.99 3.39 -18.64
CA PRO A 38 6.22 2.74 -19.92
C PRO A 38 4.90 2.25 -20.55
N GLU A 39 4.71 2.45 -21.85
CA GLU A 39 3.48 2.05 -22.56
C GLU A 39 3.25 0.53 -22.56
N ASP A 40 4.32 -0.25 -22.43
CA ASP A 40 4.32 -1.71 -22.39
C ASP A 40 3.90 -2.27 -21.01
N LEU A 41 3.77 -1.43 -19.98
CA LEU A 41 3.38 -1.85 -18.65
C LEU A 41 1.85 -1.77 -18.50
N PRO A 42 1.13 -2.90 -18.31
CA PRO A 42 -0.31 -2.85 -18.06
C PRO A 42 -0.60 -2.17 -16.72
N VAL A 43 -1.35 -1.05 -16.74
CA VAL A 43 -1.73 -0.31 -15.54
C VAL A 43 -3.23 -0.45 -15.29
N ARG A 44 -3.60 -0.90 -14.09
CA ARG A 44 -4.99 -0.97 -13.62
C ARG A 44 -5.24 0.11 -12.57
N VAL A 45 -6.22 0.96 -12.82
CA VAL A 45 -6.61 2.02 -11.88
C VAL A 45 -7.83 1.58 -11.09
N VAL A 46 -7.74 1.62 -9.76
CA VAL A 46 -8.79 1.19 -8.82
C VAL A 46 -9.29 2.39 -8.01
N ASP A 47 -10.59 2.42 -7.72
CA ASP A 47 -11.17 3.47 -6.86
C ASP A 47 -10.77 3.25 -5.39
N GLU A 48 -10.07 4.22 -4.79
CA GLU A 48 -9.55 4.12 -3.42
C GLU A 48 -10.57 4.55 -2.33
N ARG A 49 -11.81 4.85 -2.71
CA ARG A 49 -12.83 5.29 -1.76
C ARG A 49 -13.05 4.25 -0.67
N GLY A 50 -12.77 4.65 0.57
CA GLY A 50 -12.93 3.79 1.75
C GLY A 50 -11.76 2.85 2.01
N THR A 51 -10.70 2.87 1.18
CA THR A 51 -9.51 2.05 1.38
C THR A 51 -8.85 2.35 2.73
N THR A 52 -8.88 3.57 3.24
CA THR A 52 -8.34 3.91 4.57
C THR A 52 -9.00 3.12 5.71
N LEU A 53 -10.32 2.91 5.67
CA LEU A 53 -11.03 2.13 6.68
C LEU A 53 -10.70 0.64 6.57
N GLN A 54 -10.62 0.13 5.34
CA GLN A 54 -10.24 -1.26 5.07
C GLN A 54 -8.77 -1.51 5.47
N ALA A 55 -7.87 -0.58 5.18
CA ALA A 55 -6.46 -0.60 5.56
C ALA A 55 -6.30 -0.62 7.08
N ARG A 56 -7.07 0.20 7.82
CA ARG A 56 -7.08 0.16 9.28
C ARG A 56 -7.49 -1.21 9.81
N LYS A 57 -8.55 -1.80 9.25
CA LYS A 57 -8.98 -3.16 9.63
C LYS A 57 -7.92 -4.19 9.30
N ARG A 58 -7.29 -4.09 8.13
CA ARG A 58 -6.23 -5.00 7.67
C ARG A 58 -4.97 -4.89 8.53
N TYR A 59 -4.58 -3.68 8.93
CA TYR A 59 -3.47 -3.43 9.84
C TYR A 59 -3.61 -4.26 11.13
N TRP A 60 -4.76 -4.20 11.79
CA TRP A 60 -5.00 -4.95 13.02
C TRP A 60 -5.15 -6.48 12.81
N GLN A 61 -5.31 -6.95 11.57
CA GLN A 61 -5.22 -8.38 11.23
C GLN A 61 -3.78 -8.84 11.08
N LEU A 62 -2.90 -7.99 10.54
CA LEU A 62 -1.48 -8.26 10.38
C LEU A 62 -0.73 -8.12 11.71
N TRP A 63 -1.07 -7.09 12.49
CA TRP A 63 -0.47 -6.78 13.78
C TRP A 63 -1.57 -6.60 14.83
N PRO A 64 -2.02 -7.68 15.47
CA PRO A 64 -3.05 -7.61 16.51
C PRO A 64 -2.64 -6.68 17.67
N PRO A 65 -3.61 -5.94 18.27
CA PRO A 65 -3.31 -5.05 19.39
C PRO A 65 -2.83 -5.84 20.62
N THR A 66 -1.77 -5.35 21.25
CA THR A 66 -1.17 -5.93 22.45
C THR A 66 -1.35 -5.02 23.67
N GLY A 67 -1.20 -5.58 24.88
CA GLY A 67 -1.31 -4.83 26.14
C GLY A 67 -2.68 -4.20 26.36
N TRP A 68 -2.70 -2.95 26.85
CA TRP A 68 -3.93 -2.21 27.15
C TRP A 68 -4.80 -1.96 25.92
N ARG A 69 -4.21 -1.91 24.71
CA ARG A 69 -4.95 -1.73 23.45
C ARG A 69 -5.87 -2.92 23.15
N ARG A 70 -5.62 -4.10 23.72
CA ARG A 70 -6.50 -5.26 23.59
C ARG A 70 -7.86 -5.05 24.27
N LEU A 71 -7.93 -4.17 25.27
CA LEU A 71 -9.16 -3.87 26.00
C LEU A 71 -10.04 -2.83 25.30
N MET A 72 -9.54 -2.15 24.27
CA MET A 72 -10.30 -1.15 23.53
C MET A 72 -11.06 -1.74 22.35
N PRO A 73 -12.28 -1.25 22.06
CA PRO A 73 -12.98 -1.58 20.83
C PRO A 73 -12.15 -1.22 19.59
N ARG A 74 -12.06 -2.14 18.62
CA ARG A 74 -11.24 -1.97 17.40
C ARG A 74 -11.59 -0.73 16.57
N GLY A 75 -12.84 -0.27 16.61
CA GLY A 75 -13.26 0.96 15.92
C GLY A 75 -12.62 2.23 16.47
N LEU A 76 -12.19 2.21 17.73
CA LEU A 76 -11.54 3.33 18.43
C LEU A 76 -10.01 3.25 18.37
N LEU A 77 -9.45 2.12 17.93
CA LEU A 77 -8.01 1.93 17.84
C LEU A 77 -7.45 2.56 16.57
N LEU A 78 -6.71 3.64 16.74
CA LEU A 78 -5.90 4.24 15.69
C LEU A 78 -4.58 3.46 15.53
N PRO A 79 -4.23 3.01 14.31
CA PRO A 79 -2.93 2.43 14.03
C PRO A 79 -1.81 3.42 14.38
N PRO A 80 -0.70 2.96 14.97
CA PRO A 80 0.45 3.81 15.27
C PRO A 80 1.28 4.18 14.03
N SER A 81 1.00 3.61 12.87
CA SER A 81 1.75 3.79 11.62
C SER A 81 0.95 4.47 10.52
N GLU A 82 1.66 4.98 9.52
CA GLU A 82 1.05 5.39 8.25
C GLU A 82 0.34 4.18 7.60
N LEU A 83 -0.86 4.43 7.08
CA LEU A 83 -1.71 3.39 6.50
C LEU A 83 -1.48 3.21 5.00
N ASP A 84 -0.70 4.06 4.35
CA ASP A 84 -0.58 4.10 2.89
C ASP A 84 -0.09 2.78 2.30
N ALA A 85 0.94 2.17 2.90
CA ALA A 85 1.45 0.87 2.43
C ALA A 85 0.43 -0.26 2.66
N VAL A 86 -0.37 -0.18 3.72
CA VAL A 86 -1.45 -1.15 3.99
C VAL A 86 -2.66 -0.89 3.07
N ALA A 87 -2.90 0.36 2.69
CA ALA A 87 -3.91 0.72 1.71
C ALA A 87 -3.54 0.16 0.33
N ALA A 88 -2.29 0.32 -0.10
CA ALA A 88 -1.77 -0.29 -1.32
C ALA A 88 -1.89 -1.82 -1.28
N LEU A 89 -1.58 -2.46 -0.15
CA LEU A 89 -1.78 -3.90 0.05
C LEU A 89 -3.26 -4.28 -0.13
N VAL A 90 -4.19 -3.55 0.51
CA VAL A 90 -5.63 -3.84 0.42
C VAL A 90 -6.13 -3.72 -1.02
N ILE A 91 -5.69 -2.71 -1.76
CA ILE A 91 -6.03 -2.54 -3.18
C ILE A 91 -5.53 -3.76 -3.99
N LEU A 92 -4.28 -4.17 -3.76
CA LEU A 92 -3.71 -5.34 -4.43
C LEU A 92 -4.43 -6.63 -4.08
N GLU A 93 -4.76 -6.84 -2.80
CA GLU A 93 -5.53 -8.01 -2.34
C GLU A 93 -6.94 -8.04 -2.96
N SER A 94 -7.57 -6.88 -3.12
CA SER A 94 -8.87 -6.74 -3.76
C SER A 94 -8.80 -7.11 -5.24
N GLU A 95 -7.77 -6.65 -5.96
CA GLU A 95 -7.60 -6.98 -7.38
C GLU A 95 -7.24 -8.46 -7.60
N LEU A 96 -6.41 -9.04 -6.73
CA LEU A 96 -6.02 -10.45 -6.83
C LEU A 96 -7.05 -11.43 -6.26
N GLY A 97 -8.07 -10.93 -5.55
CA GLY A 97 -9.08 -11.78 -4.88
C GLY A 97 -8.52 -12.67 -3.77
N ARG A 98 -7.32 -12.36 -3.23
CA ARG A 98 -6.66 -13.16 -2.18
C ARG A 98 -5.87 -12.28 -1.22
N LYS A 99 -5.69 -12.78 0.00
CA LYS A 99 -4.86 -12.12 1.01
C LYS A 99 -3.39 -12.42 0.77
N ILE A 100 -2.56 -11.40 0.97
CA ILE A 100 -1.11 -11.48 0.88
C ILE A 100 -0.53 -11.43 2.30
N LEU A 101 0.54 -12.18 2.52
CA LEU A 101 1.32 -12.11 3.75
C LEU A 101 2.26 -10.92 3.68
N TRP A 102 2.29 -10.14 4.75
CA TRP A 102 3.24 -9.05 4.86
C TRP A 102 4.61 -9.60 5.33
N PRO A 103 5.71 -9.34 4.61
CA PRO A 103 6.98 -10.04 4.83
C PRO A 103 7.81 -9.52 6.01
N GLY A 104 7.37 -8.47 6.73
CA GLY A 104 8.18 -7.81 7.75
C GLY A 104 7.39 -7.26 8.95
N PRO A 105 8.02 -6.39 9.77
CA PRO A 105 7.32 -5.68 10.83
C PRO A 105 6.30 -4.69 10.25
N ALA A 106 5.45 -4.13 11.11
CA ALA A 106 4.55 -3.04 10.75
C ALA A 106 5.35 -1.90 10.10
N PRO A 107 4.88 -1.30 8.99
CA PRO A 107 5.51 -0.10 8.45
C PRO A 107 5.56 0.92 9.59
N LEU A 108 6.75 1.44 9.90
CA LEU A 108 6.86 2.45 10.94
C LEU A 108 6.36 3.78 10.37
N ARG A 109 5.82 4.63 11.24
CA ARG A 109 5.56 6.02 10.86
C ARG A 109 6.92 6.63 10.48
N ASN A 110 7.07 7.11 9.25
CA ASN A 110 8.22 7.94 8.86
C ASN A 110 8.13 9.27 9.63
N GLY A 111 8.48 9.25 10.92
CA GLY A 111 9.03 10.43 11.59
C GLY A 111 10.53 10.49 11.24
N PRO A 112 11.14 11.69 11.20
CA PRO A 112 12.53 11.81 10.79
C PRO A 112 13.38 10.88 11.65
N ALA A 113 14.19 10.05 10.98
CA ALA A 113 15.40 9.54 11.60
C ALA A 113 16.19 10.78 12.05
N GLN A 114 16.35 10.94 13.36
CA GLN A 114 17.34 11.87 13.90
C GLN A 114 18.72 11.31 13.60
#